data_AF-V2UQM2-F1
#
_entry.id   AF-V2UQM2-F1
#
_cell.length_a   1.000
_cell.length_b   1.000
_cell.length_c   1.000
_cell.angle_alpha   90.00
_cell.angle_beta   90.00
_cell.angle_gamma   90.00
#
_symmetry.space_group_name_H-M   'P 1'
#
loop_
_entity.id
_entity.type
_entity.pdbx_description
1 polymer ?
#
loop_
_entity_poly.entity_id
_entity_poly.type
_entity_poly.pdbx_seq_one_letter_code
_entity_poly.pdbx_strand_id
1 'polypeptide(L)' 'MDKDKELDRGIIPAGTRVKLFEGRVTLLEDVVVDADQEWIDKAIKDQEDYFNGVGVTSEPKL' A
#
# COMPACT_ATOMS: atom_id res chain seq x y z
N MET A 1 -29.30 -16.58 -6.61
CA MET A 1 -28.96 -15.30 -7.27
C MET A 1 -27.88 -14.68 -6.43
N ASP A 2 -26.64 -15.11 -6.69
CA ASP A 2 -25.45 -14.51 -6.11
C ASP A 2 -25.44 -13.04 -6.55
N LYS A 3 -25.73 -12.13 -5.62
CA LYS A 3 -25.48 -10.72 -5.85
C LYS A 3 -24.00 -10.62 -6.14
N ASP A 4 -23.66 -10.25 -7.37
CA ASP A 4 -22.33 -9.74 -7.70
C ASP A 4 -21.97 -8.74 -6.60
N LYS A 5 -21.11 -9.16 -5.66
CA LYS A 5 -20.48 -8.22 -4.74
C LYS A 5 -19.74 -7.28 -5.68
N GLU A 6 -20.19 -6.03 -5.79
CA GLU A 6 -19.34 -4.97 -6.34
C GLU A 6 -18.01 -5.12 -5.60
N LEU A 7 -16.98 -5.57 -6.32
CA LEU A 7 -15.65 -5.62 -5.78
C LEU A 7 -15.31 -4.17 -5.46
N ASP A 8 -15.04 -3.86 -4.19
CA ASP A 8 -14.62 -2.53 -3.80
C ASP A 8 -13.39 -2.16 -4.64
N ARG A 9 -13.55 -1.14 -5.49
CA ARG A 9 -12.52 -0.66 -6.41
C ARG A 9 -11.79 0.48 -5.75
N GLY A 10 -10.72 0.15 -5.04
CA GLY A 10 -9.81 1.13 -4.46
C GLY A 10 -8.85 1.72 -5.49
N ILE A 11 -8.26 2.85 -5.13
CA ILE A 11 -7.35 3.64 -5.96
C ILE A 11 -5.99 3.70 -5.25
N ILE A 12 -4.95 3.32 -5.98
CA ILE A 12 -3.56 3.61 -5.61
C ILE A 12 -3.17 4.91 -6.32
N PRO A 13 -2.79 5.97 -5.59
CA PRO A 13 -2.50 7.25 -6.21
C PRO A 13 -1.19 7.24 -7.02
N ALA A 14 -1.12 8.12 -8.01
CA ALA A 14 0.09 8.42 -8.75
C ALA A 14 1.23 8.83 -7.80
N GLY A 15 2.45 8.43 -8.11
CA GLY A 15 3.62 8.67 -7.27
C GLY A 15 3.83 7.63 -6.17
N THR A 16 2.85 6.75 -5.90
CA THR A 16 3.07 5.61 -4.99
C THR A 16 4.20 4.73 -5.53
N ARG A 17 5.18 4.47 -4.65
CA ARG A 17 6.23 3.49 -4.90
C ARG A 17 5.69 2.11 -4.57
N VAL A 18 5.91 1.15 -5.45
CA VAL A 18 5.52 -0.25 -5.25
C VAL A 18 6.76 -1.11 -5.44
N LYS A 19 6.94 -2.09 -4.54
CA LYS A 19 8.01 -3.07 -4.63
C LYS A 19 7.51 -4.28 -5.42
N LEU A 20 8.13 -4.54 -6.57
CA LEU A 20 7.89 -5.72 -7.39
C LEU A 20 9.14 -6.61 -7.29
N PHE A 21 9.06 -7.68 -6.50
CA PHE A 21 10.24 -8.50 -6.13
C PHE A 21 11.35 -7.65 -5.50
N GLU A 22 12.54 -7.63 -6.08
CA GLU A 22 13.65 -6.78 -5.65
C GLU A 22 13.62 -5.39 -6.32
N GLY A 23 12.81 -5.23 -7.36
CA GLY A 23 12.62 -3.98 -8.09
C GLY A 23 11.70 -3.02 -7.36
N ARG A 24 11.92 -1.72 -7.58
CA ARG A 24 11.02 -0.66 -7.14
C ARG A 24 10.54 0.10 -8.37
N VAL A 25 9.23 0.29 -8.45
CA VAL A 25 8.59 1.07 -9.51
C VAL A 25 7.77 2.18 -8.88
N THR A 26 7.62 3.28 -9.60
CA THR A 26 6.73 4.39 -9.21
C THR A 26 5.57 4.40 -10.19
N LEU A 27 4.34 4.44 -9.69
CA LEU A 27 3.16 4.60 -10.53
C LEU A 27 3.13 6.02 -11.10
N LEU A 28 2.92 6.14 -12.41
CA LEU A 28 2.89 7.44 -13.08
C LEU A 28 1.49 8.07 -13.08
N GLU A 29 0.46 7.26 -12.88
CA GLU A 29 -0.95 7.66 -12.84
C GLU A 29 -1.68 6.87 -11.75
N ASP A 30 -2.89 7.31 -11.42
CA ASP A 30 -3.75 6.62 -10.46
C ASP A 30 -4.16 5.25 -11.02
N VAL A 31 -4.05 4.21 -10.20
CA VAL A 31 -4.36 2.83 -10.59
C VAL A 31 -5.55 2.34 -9.79
N VAL A 32 -6.61 1.95 -10.50
CA VAL A 32 -7.77 1.27 -9.89
C VAL A 32 -7.44 -0.21 -9.71
N VAL A 33 -7.69 -0.72 -8.51
CA VAL A 33 -7.46 -2.12 -8.15
C VAL A 33 -8.70 -2.70 -7.47
N ASP A 34 -8.89 -4.01 -7.60
CA ASP A 34 -9.95 -4.73 -6.91
C ASP A 34 -9.55 -5.03 -5.46
N ALA A 35 -9.42 -3.97 -4.67
CA ALA A 35 -9.12 -4.02 -3.24
C ALA A 35 -9.81 -2.86 -2.51
N ASP A 36 -10.19 -3.11 -1.26
CA ASP A 36 -10.77 -2.10 -0.40
C ASP A 36 -9.78 -0.96 -0.10
N GLN A 37 -10.28 0.27 -0.13
CA GLN A 37 -9.45 1.48 0.01
C GLN A 37 -8.75 1.55 1.37
N GLU A 38 -9.36 1.07 2.47
CA GLU A 38 -8.76 1.09 3.81
C GLU A 38 -7.48 0.24 3.84
N TRP A 39 -7.50 -0.91 3.16
CA TRP A 39 -6.32 -1.78 3.04
C TRP A 39 -5.22 -1.16 2.18
N ILE A 40 -5.60 -0.46 1.10
CA ILE A 40 -4.65 0.27 0.25
C ILE A 40 -3.98 1.39 1.06
N ASP A 41 -4.77 2.22 1.74
CA ASP A 41 -4.28 3.34 2.54
C ASP A 41 -3.35 2.85 3.65
N LYS A 42 -3.71 1.75 4.31
CA LYS A 42 -2.85 1.11 5.31
C LYS A 42 -1.52 0.66 4.71
N ALA A 43 -1.53 0.00 3.55
CA ALA A 43 -0.31 -0.48 2.91
C ALA A 43 0.62 0.68 2.48
N ILE A 44 0.06 1.78 1.99
CA ILE A 44 0.82 2.99 1.65
C ILE A 44 1.46 3.58 2.91
N LYS A 45 0.67 3.70 4.00
CA LYS A 45 1.16 4.21 5.28
C LYS A 45 2.26 3.34 5.88
N ASP A 46 2.08 2.02 5.91
CA ASP A 46 3.10 1.08 6.42
C ASP A 46 4.44 1.23 5.65
N GLN A 47 4.36 1.47 4.34
CA GLN A 47 5.54 1.74 3.53
C GLN A 47 6.21 3.07 3.89
N GLU A 48 5.45 4.14 4.05
CA GLU A 48 5.97 5.44 4.49
C GLU A 48 6.62 5.34 5.88
N ASP A 49 5.96 4.66 6.81
CA ASP A 49 6.46 4.43 8.16
C ASP A 49 7.80 3.67 8.14
N TYR A 50 7.91 2.61 7.31
CA TYR A 50 9.17 1.90 7.10
C TYR A 50 10.30 2.82 6.60
N PHE A 51 10.02 3.68 5.60
CA PHE A 51 11.03 4.60 5.06
C PHE A 51 11.37 5.75 6.01
N ASN A 52 10.41 6.19 6.83
CA ASN A 52 10.60 7.22 7.84
C ASN A 52 11.21 6.67 9.14
N GLY A 53 11.42 5.36 9.24
CA GLY A 53 11.96 4.73 10.45
C GLY A 53 10.98 4.71 11.63
N VAL A 54 9.69 4.91 11.37
CA VAL A 54 8.63 4.87 12.38
C VAL A 54 8.38 3.41 12.74
N GLY A 55 8.57 3.06 14.01
CA GLY A 55 8.37 1.69 14.53
C GLY A 55 9.61 0.79 14.54
N VAL A 56 10.79 1.26 14.11
CA VAL A 56 12.07 0.49 14.17
C VAL A 56 12.84 0.71 15.48
N THR A 57 12.17 1.16 16.55
CA THR A 57 12.74 1.07 17.90
C THR A 57 12.68 -0.39 18.37
N SER A 58 13.55 -1.24 17.82
CA SER A 58 14.03 -2.36 18.62
C SER A 58 14.65 -1.74 19.87
N GLU A 59 14.07 -1.99 21.04
CA GLU A 59 14.72 -1.65 22.31
C GLU A 59 16.19 -2.11 22.21
N PRO A 60 17.16 -1.26 22.57
CA PRO A 60 18.54 -1.70 22.61
C PRO A 60 18.57 -2.90 23.57
N LYS A 61 18.94 -4.07 23.06
CA LYS A 61 19.27 -5.22 23.91
C LYS A 61 20.51 -4.81 24.71
N LEU A 62 20.28 -4.28 25.91
CA LEU A 62 21.27 -4.08 26.97
C LEU A 62 21.68 -5.44 27.55
#